data_AF-A0A1H6VU68-F1
#
_entry.id   AF-A0A1H6VU68-F1
#
_cell.length_a   1.000
_cell.length_b   1.000
_cell.length_c   1.000
_cell.angle_alpha   90.00
_cell.angle_beta   90.00
_cell.angle_gamma   90.00
#
_symmetry.space_group_name_H-M   'P 1'
#
loop_
_entity.id
_entity.type
_entity.pdbx_description
1 polymer ?
#
loop_
_entity_poly.entity_id
_entity_poly.type
_entity_poly.pdbx_seq_one_letter_code
_entity_poly.pdbx_strand_id
1 'polypeptide(L)'
;MSQIEELQSRISAAMDRIGAGVEVLGTARPGAAPEADAGAGDAGAEPDPALLEALEEEKMANAQLEERLKRLKSRHEEELAGLRESGGEADGEELAALRAELEELRARTEAPSETGGEDADGDLRAQLAEANAALAAAEAARAALEAERQEGDEADQLRQEIATLYEQLDGVEDPAPLHDEIATLKAQLETVEDPAPLHEEITALCARAEAREAEAGALRDELEATRARLADTERLEDLNAELEMLRAERLSHGEAMTRLDMDLQRLRKASAQLREVNEALREANAAGLADPGLIDSGLQAELEALRAVRATDAAEAQAVLSRLEPLLAQANLPEGEDE
;
A
#
# COMPACT_ATOMS: atom_id res chain seq x y z
N MET A 1 -0.80 -0.66 -3.85
CA MET A 1 0.15 -1.25 -2.87
C MET A 1 1.45 -0.45 -2.78
N SER A 2 2.12 -0.09 -3.88
CA SER A 2 3.38 0.68 -3.87
C SER A 2 3.31 2.07 -3.21
N GLN A 3 2.19 2.79 -3.34
CA GLN A 3 2.03 4.12 -2.73
C GLN A 3 2.01 4.07 -1.19
N ILE A 4 1.55 2.95 -0.61
CA ILE A 4 1.49 2.79 0.85
C ILE A 4 2.91 2.55 1.40
N GLU A 5 3.74 1.78 0.69
CA GLU A 5 5.14 1.53 1.06
C GLU A 5 5.99 2.80 0.95
N GLU A 6 5.75 3.63 -0.07
CA GLU A 6 6.43 4.93 -0.22
C GLU A 6 6.04 5.91 0.90
N LEU A 7 4.76 5.94 1.29
CA LEU A 7 4.29 6.74 2.42
C LEU A 7 4.88 6.24 3.74
N GLN A 8 4.95 4.92 3.96
CA GLN A 8 5.54 4.33 5.16
C GLN A 8 7.05 4.62 5.27
N SER A 9 7.78 4.55 4.15
CA SER A 9 9.20 4.92 4.10
C SER A 9 9.43 6.41 4.42
N ARG A 10 8.60 7.30 3.86
CA ARG A 10 8.66 8.74 4.16
C ARG A 10 8.31 9.07 5.62
N ILE A 11 7.30 8.42 6.19
CA ILE A 11 6.91 8.64 7.59
C ILE A 11 8.03 8.18 8.54
N SER A 12 8.65 7.04 8.27
CA SER A 12 9.75 6.52 9.08
C SER A 12 10.97 7.47 9.05
N ALA A 13 11.34 7.95 7.85
CA ALA A 13 12.42 8.92 7.70
C ALA A 13 12.13 10.27 8.38
N ALA A 14 10.86 10.69 8.42
CA ALA A 14 10.43 11.90 9.12
C ALA A 14 10.53 11.74 10.65
N MET A 15 10.12 10.58 11.18
CA MET A 15 10.20 10.26 12.60
C MET A 15 11.66 10.24 13.11
N ASP A 16 12.58 9.64 12.36
CA ASP A 16 14.01 9.60 12.73
C ASP A 16 14.62 11.00 12.78
N ARG A 17 14.24 11.87 11.83
CA ARG A 17 14.73 13.26 11.75
C ARG A 17 14.20 14.11 12.90
N ILE A 18 12.96 13.88 13.33
CA ILE A 18 12.38 14.52 14.52
C ILE A 18 13.08 14.03 15.79
N GLY A 19 13.33 12.73 15.91
CA GLY A 19 14.08 12.15 17.04
C GLY A 19 15.45 12.80 17.22
N ALA A 20 16.23 12.92 16.14
CA ALA A 20 17.52 13.60 16.15
C ALA A 20 17.40 15.09 16.52
N GLY A 21 16.36 15.79 16.05
CA GLY A 21 16.10 17.19 16.41
C GLY A 21 15.77 17.41 17.89
N VAL A 22 15.05 16.46 18.51
CA VAL A 22 14.70 16.52 19.94
C VAL A 22 15.93 16.28 20.83
N GLU A 23 16.85 15.39 20.43
CA GLU A 23 18.11 15.18 21.17
C GLU A 23 19.01 16.42 21.15
N VAL A 24 19.06 17.15 20.03
CA VAL A 24 19.80 18.41 19.92
C VAL A 24 19.19 19.51 20.80
N LEU A 25 17.86 19.60 20.89
CA LEU A 25 17.20 20.53 21.79
C LEU A 25 17.36 20.16 23.28
N GLY A 26 17.46 18.86 23.58
CA GLY A 26 17.74 18.36 24.94
C GLY A 26 19.14 18.71 25.44
N THR A 27 20.12 18.82 24.54
CA THR A 27 21.51 19.17 24.87
C THR A 27 21.78 20.68 24.93
N ALA A 28 20.90 21.51 24.36
CA ALA A 28 21.03 22.97 24.28
C ALA A 28 20.38 23.74 25.45
N ARG A 29 20.20 23.14 26.64
CA ARG A 29 19.65 23.87 27.80
C ARG A 29 20.77 24.64 28.52
N PRO A 30 20.76 25.99 28.54
CA PRO A 30 21.71 26.77 29.33
C PRO A 30 21.19 26.85 30.77
N GLY A 31 21.99 26.39 31.73
CA GLY A 31 21.69 26.55 33.16
C GLY A 31 22.06 25.36 34.04
N ALA A 32 23.33 24.96 34.03
CA ALA A 32 23.94 24.22 35.14
C ALA A 32 24.96 25.16 35.79
N ALA A 33 24.60 25.75 36.92
CA ALA A 33 25.48 26.58 37.73
C ALA A 33 26.49 25.72 38.51
N PRO A 34 27.75 26.14 38.63
CA PRO A 34 28.58 25.83 39.78
C PRO A 34 28.64 27.02 40.76
N GLU A 35 28.72 26.68 42.04
CA GLU A 35 28.74 27.57 43.21
C GLU A 35 30.11 28.25 43.46
N ALA A 36 30.07 29.29 44.31
CA ALA A 36 31.15 30.08 44.93
C ALA A 36 31.75 31.20 44.03
N ASP A 37 32.00 32.44 44.46
CA ASP A 37 32.29 33.01 45.78
C ASP A 37 32.03 34.53 45.77
N ALA A 38 31.88 35.12 46.95
CA ALA A 38 31.48 36.49 47.24
C ALA A 38 32.48 37.58 46.79
N GLY A 39 31.95 38.76 46.43
CA GLY A 39 32.74 39.98 46.21
C GLY A 39 31.85 41.21 46.06
N ALA A 40 32.01 42.15 46.98
CA ALA A 40 31.14 43.30 47.24
C ALA A 40 31.33 44.52 46.32
N GLY A 41 30.34 45.42 46.35
CA GLY A 41 30.43 46.83 45.95
C GLY A 41 30.01 47.08 44.50
N ASP A 42 29.34 48.16 44.14
CA ASP A 42 28.87 49.36 44.82
C ASP A 42 27.89 50.04 43.85
N ALA A 43 27.07 50.93 44.39
CA ALA A 43 26.06 51.73 43.75
C ALA A 43 26.55 52.56 42.54
N GLY A 44 25.59 52.96 41.69
CA GLY A 44 25.72 54.14 40.84
C GLY A 44 26.13 53.88 39.40
N ALA A 45 25.33 53.12 38.65
CA ALA A 45 25.27 53.30 37.21
C ALA A 45 24.05 54.18 36.92
N GLU A 46 24.27 55.42 36.49
CA GLU A 46 23.22 56.17 35.81
C GLU A 46 22.63 55.26 34.72
N PRO A 47 21.30 55.14 34.60
CA PRO A 47 20.70 54.29 33.59
C PRO A 47 21.24 54.75 32.24
N ASP A 48 21.93 53.84 31.56
CA ASP A 48 22.59 54.09 30.27
C ASP A 48 21.57 54.79 29.36
N PRO A 49 21.84 55.99 28.81
CA PRO A 49 20.85 56.74 28.05
C PRO A 49 20.25 55.94 26.88
N ALA A 50 21.05 55.02 26.31
CA ALA A 50 20.60 54.09 25.29
C ALA A 50 19.54 53.08 25.78
N LEU A 51 19.60 52.66 27.05
CA LEU A 51 18.59 51.77 27.65
C LEU A 51 17.30 52.51 27.98
N LEU A 52 17.39 53.80 28.34
CA LEU A 52 16.20 54.63 28.54
C LEU A 52 15.49 54.91 27.21
N GLU A 53 16.25 55.23 26.15
CA GLU A 53 15.72 55.41 24.80
C GLU A 53 15.05 54.13 24.30
N ALA A 54 15.70 52.96 24.46
CA ALA A 54 15.09 51.67 24.11
C ALA A 54 13.82 51.38 24.93
N LEU A 55 13.78 51.74 26.22
CA LEU A 55 12.58 51.57 27.05
C LEU A 55 11.44 52.51 26.63
N GLU A 56 11.76 53.72 26.18
CA GLU A 56 10.78 54.67 25.64
C GLU A 56 10.24 54.19 24.29
N GLU A 57 11.09 53.66 23.41
CA GLU A 57 10.70 53.03 22.15
C GLU A 57 9.78 51.81 22.37
N GLU A 58 10.14 50.92 23.31
CA GLU A 58 9.33 49.74 23.67
C GLU A 58 7.97 50.14 24.28
N LYS A 59 7.92 51.22 25.06
CA LYS A 59 6.65 51.75 25.60
C LYS A 59 5.77 52.35 24.51
N MET A 60 6.37 53.06 23.55
CA MET A 60 5.63 53.59 22.39
C MET A 60 5.12 52.47 21.49
N ALA A 61 5.92 51.42 21.26
CA ALA A 61 5.49 50.23 20.53
C ALA A 61 4.34 49.50 21.23
N ASN A 62 4.41 49.31 22.55
CA ASN A 62 3.33 48.71 23.32
C ASN A 62 2.05 49.55 23.29
N ALA A 63 2.14 50.88 23.43
CA ALA A 63 0.98 51.76 23.32
C ALA A 63 0.31 51.66 21.94
N GLN A 64 1.10 51.57 20.86
CA GLN A 64 0.58 51.36 19.51
C GLN A 64 -0.09 49.99 19.34
N LEU A 65 0.46 48.93 19.96
CA LEU A 65 -0.14 47.60 19.95
C LEU A 65 -1.43 47.53 20.75
N GLU A 66 -1.51 48.19 21.91
CA GLU A 66 -2.72 48.29 22.72
C GLU A 66 -3.83 49.02 21.95
N GLU A 67 -3.50 50.10 21.24
CA GLU A 67 -4.47 50.80 20.39
C GLU A 67 -4.95 49.93 19.23
N ARG A 68 -4.05 49.17 18.58
CA ARG A 68 -4.41 48.20 17.54
C ARG A 68 -5.33 47.10 18.08
N LEU A 69 -5.03 46.55 19.25
CA LEU A 69 -5.87 45.53 19.89
C LEU A 69 -7.25 46.08 20.25
N LYS A 70 -7.32 47.33 20.74
CA LYS A 70 -8.61 47.97 21.05
C LYS A 70 -9.45 48.18 19.78
N ARG A 71 -8.83 48.62 18.67
CA ARG A 71 -9.51 48.78 17.38
C ARG A 71 -9.97 47.44 16.80
N LEU A 72 -9.19 46.38 16.97
CA LEU A 72 -9.56 45.03 16.53
C LEU A 72 -10.74 44.48 17.34
N LYS A 73 -10.72 44.68 18.67
CA LYS A 73 -11.84 44.30 19.53
C LYS A 73 -13.13 45.04 19.20
N SER A 74 -13.06 46.36 18.98
CA SER A 74 -14.22 47.15 18.54
C SER A 74 -14.80 46.62 17.23
N ARG A 75 -13.95 46.33 16.24
CA ARG A 75 -14.39 45.76 14.96
C ARG A 75 -15.05 44.40 15.12
N HIS A 76 -14.47 43.50 15.92
CA HIS A 76 -15.09 42.19 16.16
C HIS A 76 -16.39 42.29 16.97
N GLU A 77 -16.50 43.24 17.91
CA GLU A 77 -17.75 43.48 18.63
C GLU A 77 -18.84 44.04 17.70
N GLU A 78 -18.48 44.93 16.77
CA GLU A 78 -19.37 45.46 15.73
C GLU A 78 -19.79 44.37 14.73
N GLU A 79 -18.88 43.51 14.28
CA GLU A 79 -19.18 42.35 13.41
C GLU A 79 -20.09 41.34 14.12
N LEU A 80 -19.84 41.03 15.39
CA LEU A 80 -20.68 40.13 16.18
C LEU A 80 -22.07 40.72 16.46
N ALA A 81 -22.17 42.05 16.65
CA ALA A 81 -23.44 42.73 16.76
C ALA A 81 -24.22 42.68 15.45
N GLY A 82 -23.55 42.97 14.32
CA GLY A 82 -24.14 42.91 12.99
C GLY A 82 -24.63 41.50 12.62
N LEU A 83 -23.85 40.47 12.91
CA LEU A 83 -24.24 39.07 12.68
C LEU A 83 -25.43 38.62 13.54
N ARG A 84 -25.53 39.13 14.78
CA ARG A 84 -26.68 38.85 15.65
C ARG A 84 -27.94 39.56 15.18
N GLU A 85 -27.82 40.77 14.65
CA GLU A 85 -28.95 41.52 14.09
C GLU A 85 -29.42 40.89 12.77
N SER A 86 -28.50 40.43 11.91
CA SER A 86 -28.85 39.74 10.67
C SER A 86 -29.33 38.29 10.85
N GLY A 87 -28.87 37.59 11.90
CA GLY A 87 -29.25 36.19 12.17
C GLY A 87 -30.47 36.04 13.09
N GLY A 88 -30.72 37.00 13.98
CA GLY A 88 -31.73 36.87 15.03
C GLY A 88 -33.19 36.89 14.56
N GLU A 89 -33.50 37.58 13.46
CA GLU A 89 -34.86 37.65 12.90
C GLU A 89 -35.16 36.47 11.97
N ALA A 90 -34.19 36.03 11.16
CA ALA A 90 -34.35 34.89 10.24
C ALA A 90 -34.39 33.54 10.98
N ASP A 91 -33.48 33.32 11.95
CA ASP A 91 -33.45 32.07 12.71
C ASP A 91 -34.70 31.92 13.61
N GLY A 92 -35.30 33.03 14.06
CA GLY A 92 -36.46 33.03 14.95
C GLY A 92 -37.74 32.51 14.28
N GLU A 93 -38.02 32.94 13.04
CA GLU A 93 -39.17 32.48 12.27
C GLU A 93 -38.96 31.06 11.72
N GLU A 94 -37.75 30.73 11.25
CA GLU A 94 -37.43 29.38 10.77
C GLU A 94 -37.49 28.33 11.89
N LEU A 95 -36.99 28.65 13.09
CA LEU A 95 -37.09 27.76 14.25
C LEU A 95 -38.53 27.60 14.75
N ALA A 96 -39.39 28.62 14.59
CA ALA A 96 -40.81 28.54 14.90
C ALA A 96 -41.57 27.65 13.89
N ALA A 97 -41.25 27.77 12.60
CA ALA A 97 -41.81 26.93 11.54
C ALA A 97 -41.41 25.45 11.70
N LEU A 98 -40.12 25.17 11.94
CA LEU A 98 -39.62 23.82 12.17
C LEU A 98 -40.22 23.18 13.44
N ARG A 99 -40.51 23.96 14.48
CA ARG A 99 -41.21 23.45 15.68
C ARG A 99 -42.66 23.05 15.38
N ALA A 100 -43.36 23.82 14.55
CA ALA A 100 -44.73 23.49 14.14
C ALA A 100 -44.76 22.21 13.28
N GLU A 101 -43.82 22.05 12.35
CA GLU A 101 -43.69 20.83 11.55
C GLU A 101 -43.35 19.59 12.41
N LEU A 102 -42.52 19.75 13.44
CA LEU A 102 -42.23 18.66 14.39
C LEU A 102 -43.43 18.30 15.28
N GLU A 103 -44.28 19.26 15.65
CA GLU A 103 -45.55 18.96 16.34
C GLU A 103 -46.54 18.23 15.41
N GLU A 104 -46.62 18.62 14.14
CA GLU A 104 -47.46 17.95 13.15
C GLU A 104 -46.99 16.50 12.86
N LEU A 105 -45.68 16.29 12.76
CA LEU A 105 -45.11 14.95 12.59
C LEU A 105 -45.30 14.06 13.84
N ARG A 106 -45.25 14.63 15.05
CA ARG A 106 -45.58 13.91 16.29
C ARG A 106 -47.06 13.53 16.36
N ALA A 107 -47.97 14.44 15.98
CA ALA A 107 -49.39 14.12 15.92
C ALA A 107 -49.70 13.01 14.91
N ARG A 108 -48.91 12.92 13.84
CA ARG A 108 -49.04 11.85 12.82
C ARG A 108 -48.50 10.49 13.28
N THR A 109 -47.50 10.47 14.18
CA THR A 109 -46.93 9.21 14.72
C THR A 109 -47.63 8.71 15.99
N GLU A 110 -48.41 9.54 16.67
CA GLU A 110 -49.22 9.14 17.84
C GLU A 110 -50.57 8.48 17.48
N ALA A 111 -50.91 8.31 16.20
CA ALA A 111 -52.08 7.54 15.78
C ALA A 111 -51.83 6.03 16.01
N PRO A 112 -52.67 5.31 16.79
CA PRO A 112 -52.39 3.92 17.15
C PRO A 112 -52.76 2.96 16.01
N SER A 113 -51.76 2.40 15.33
CA SER A 113 -51.94 1.23 14.45
C SER A 113 -51.72 -0.07 15.25
N GLU A 114 -52.84 -0.66 15.68
CA GLU A 114 -52.90 -2.05 16.08
C GLU A 114 -52.76 -2.95 14.84
N THR A 115 -51.59 -3.54 14.63
CA THR A 115 -51.37 -4.90 14.07
C THR A 115 -49.88 -5.20 14.03
N GLY A 116 -49.45 -6.26 14.71
CA GLY A 116 -48.05 -6.71 14.71
C GLY A 116 -47.67 -7.54 13.48
N GLY A 117 -46.36 -7.68 13.29
CA GLY A 117 -45.72 -8.74 12.50
C GLY A 117 -44.97 -8.22 11.28
N GLU A 118 -43.64 -8.09 11.40
CA GLU A 118 -42.60 -8.04 10.34
C GLU A 118 -42.68 -6.95 9.24
N ASP A 119 -43.84 -6.38 8.94
CA ASP A 119 -44.04 -5.33 7.93
C ASP A 119 -43.76 -3.92 8.48
N ALA A 120 -43.93 -3.68 9.78
CA ALA A 120 -43.68 -2.38 10.41
C ALA A 120 -42.19 -1.97 10.37
N ASP A 121 -41.27 -2.93 10.49
CA ASP A 121 -39.84 -2.68 10.32
C ASP A 121 -39.49 -2.39 8.86
N GLY A 122 -40.23 -2.97 7.91
CA GLY A 122 -40.11 -2.68 6.48
C GLY A 122 -40.59 -1.28 6.13
N ASP A 123 -41.75 -0.89 6.65
CA ASP A 123 -42.33 0.45 6.46
C ASP A 123 -41.49 1.54 7.14
N LEU A 124 -40.98 1.29 8.36
CA LEU A 124 -40.07 2.21 9.04
C LEU A 124 -38.72 2.31 8.30
N ARG A 125 -38.19 1.21 7.76
CA ARG A 125 -36.98 1.26 6.91
C ARG A 125 -37.22 1.99 5.60
N ALA A 126 -38.40 1.84 4.99
CA ALA A 126 -38.77 2.57 3.79
C ALA A 126 -38.93 4.07 4.07
N GLN A 127 -39.58 4.44 5.18
CA GLN A 127 -39.70 5.83 5.62
C GLN A 127 -38.36 6.44 6.01
N LEU A 128 -37.46 5.68 6.63
CA LEU A 128 -36.09 6.13 6.91
C LEU A 128 -35.27 6.29 5.64
N ALA A 129 -35.43 5.41 4.66
CA ALA A 129 -34.77 5.56 3.36
C ALA A 129 -35.30 6.79 2.59
N GLU A 130 -36.61 7.03 2.64
CA GLU A 130 -37.24 8.21 2.06
C GLU A 130 -36.83 9.50 2.78
N ALA A 131 -36.78 9.50 4.11
CA ALA A 131 -36.31 10.63 4.90
C ALA A 131 -34.81 10.91 4.68
N ASN A 132 -33.98 9.87 4.57
CA ASN A 132 -32.56 10.01 4.24
C ASN A 132 -32.36 10.53 2.81
N ALA A 133 -33.19 10.10 1.85
CA ALA A 133 -33.16 10.62 0.49
C ALA A 133 -33.63 12.09 0.44
N ALA A 134 -34.64 12.47 1.22
CA ALA A 134 -35.10 13.84 1.35
C ALA A 134 -34.05 14.74 2.04
N LEU A 135 -33.37 14.22 3.06
CA LEU A 135 -32.26 14.91 3.73
C LEU A 135 -31.10 15.16 2.75
N ALA A 136 -30.69 14.14 1.99
CA ALA A 136 -29.65 14.27 0.98
C ALA A 136 -30.02 15.26 -0.13
N ALA A 137 -31.30 15.29 -0.54
CA ALA A 137 -31.79 16.27 -1.50
C ALA A 137 -31.80 17.70 -0.93
N ALA A 138 -32.15 17.87 0.35
CA ALA A 138 -32.13 19.16 1.02
C ALA A 138 -30.70 19.67 1.25
N GLU A 139 -29.76 18.80 1.60
CA GLU A 139 -28.34 19.12 1.71
C GLU A 139 -27.74 19.51 0.36
N ALA A 140 -28.10 18.80 -0.72
CA ALA A 140 -27.69 19.17 -2.08
C ALA A 140 -28.27 20.53 -2.51
N ALA A 141 -29.53 20.82 -2.18
CA ALA A 141 -30.16 22.11 -2.45
C ALA A 141 -29.52 23.24 -1.64
N ARG A 142 -29.15 22.99 -0.38
CA ARG A 142 -28.41 23.95 0.46
C ARG A 142 -27.01 24.23 -0.09
N ALA A 143 -26.28 23.19 -0.49
CA ALA A 143 -24.97 23.35 -1.12
C ALA A 143 -25.05 24.16 -2.44
N ALA A 144 -26.12 23.97 -3.22
CA ALA A 144 -26.36 24.77 -4.43
C ALA A 144 -26.68 26.24 -4.12
N LEU A 145 -27.51 26.52 -3.10
CA LEU A 145 -27.81 27.88 -2.65
C LEU A 145 -26.59 28.58 -2.02
N GLU A 146 -25.74 27.85 -1.29
CA GLU A 146 -24.47 28.36 -0.76
C GLU A 146 -23.50 28.70 -1.89
N ALA A 147 -23.46 27.90 -2.97
CA ALA A 147 -22.66 28.20 -4.16
C ALA A 147 -23.18 29.45 -4.90
N GLU A 148 -24.50 29.58 -5.11
CA GLU A 148 -25.08 30.80 -5.70
C GLU A 148 -24.83 32.04 -4.84
N ARG A 149 -24.84 31.89 -3.50
CA ARG A 149 -24.50 32.99 -2.58
C ARG A 149 -23.02 33.36 -2.66
N GLN A 150 -22.12 32.39 -2.77
CA GLN A 150 -20.69 32.63 -2.97
C GLN A 150 -20.43 33.35 -4.30
N GLU A 151 -21.10 32.97 -5.39
CA GLU A 151 -21.03 33.70 -6.66
C GLU A 151 -21.56 35.14 -6.54
N GLY A 152 -22.62 35.35 -5.75
CA GLY A 152 -23.13 36.68 -5.42
C GLY A 152 -22.12 37.54 -4.64
N ASP A 153 -21.49 36.95 -3.62
CA ASP A 153 -20.47 37.60 -2.80
C ASP A 153 -19.21 37.93 -3.64
N GLU A 154 -18.78 37.03 -4.55
CA GLU A 154 -17.69 37.29 -5.50
C GLU A 154 -18.05 38.41 -6.49
N ALA A 155 -19.28 38.43 -6.99
CA ALA A 155 -19.74 39.50 -7.88
C ALA A 155 -19.76 40.85 -7.18
N ASP A 156 -20.12 40.89 -5.90
CA ASP A 156 -20.13 42.11 -5.10
C ASP A 156 -18.71 42.55 -4.67
N GLN A 157 -17.80 41.61 -4.42
CA GLN A 157 -16.37 41.89 -4.26
C GLN A 157 -15.78 42.50 -5.53
N LEU A 158 -16.03 41.90 -6.70
CA LEU A 158 -15.58 42.43 -7.99
C LEU A 158 -16.19 43.81 -8.27
N ARG A 159 -17.46 44.05 -7.91
CA ARG A 159 -18.08 45.40 -8.02
C ARG A 159 -17.40 46.42 -7.11
N GLN A 160 -17.06 46.05 -5.88
CA GLN A 160 -16.32 46.91 -4.95
C GLN A 160 -14.91 47.19 -5.48
N GLU A 161 -14.19 46.18 -5.94
CA GLU A 161 -12.87 46.34 -6.57
C GLU A 161 -12.93 47.27 -7.78
N ILE A 162 -13.90 47.04 -8.69
CA ILE A 162 -14.13 47.92 -9.84
C ILE A 162 -14.42 49.36 -9.40
N ALA A 163 -15.24 49.57 -8.36
CA ALA A 163 -15.52 50.90 -7.82
C ALA A 163 -14.25 51.57 -7.26
N THR A 164 -13.43 50.83 -6.51
CA THR A 164 -12.14 51.33 -6.00
C THR A 164 -11.15 51.64 -7.12
N LEU A 165 -11.10 50.81 -8.16
CA LEU A 165 -10.24 51.03 -9.33
C LEU A 165 -10.70 52.25 -10.13
N TYR A 166 -12.01 52.47 -10.28
CA TYR A 166 -12.53 53.69 -10.91
C TYR A 166 -12.22 54.93 -10.09
N GLU A 167 -12.36 54.90 -8.76
CA GLU A 167 -12.00 56.03 -7.89
C GLU A 167 -10.49 56.30 -7.90
N GLN A 168 -9.66 55.26 -7.95
CA GLN A 168 -8.21 55.38 -8.16
C GLN A 168 -7.89 55.99 -9.52
N LEU A 169 -8.62 55.62 -10.57
CA LEU A 169 -8.42 56.16 -11.93
C LEU A 169 -8.89 57.62 -12.05
N ASP A 170 -9.99 58.00 -11.39
CA ASP A 170 -10.51 59.36 -11.35
C ASP A 170 -9.60 60.30 -10.51
N GLY A 171 -8.86 59.73 -9.55
CA GLY A 171 -7.81 60.41 -8.79
C GLY A 171 -6.48 60.61 -9.54
N VAL A 172 -6.31 60.01 -10.73
CA VAL A 172 -5.14 60.27 -11.59
C VAL A 172 -5.43 61.50 -12.44
N GLU A 173 -5.12 62.69 -11.92
CA GLU A 173 -5.23 63.96 -12.66
C GLU A 173 -4.29 64.05 -13.88
N ASP A 174 -3.31 63.14 -14.03
CA ASP A 174 -2.39 63.10 -15.17
C ASP A 174 -2.06 61.66 -15.62
N PRO A 175 -2.67 61.13 -16.70
CA PRO A 175 -2.43 59.77 -17.21
C PRO A 175 -1.16 59.64 -18.07
N ALA A 176 -0.43 60.75 -18.26
CA ALA A 176 0.82 60.81 -19.02
C ALA A 176 1.92 59.81 -18.57
N PRO A 177 2.23 59.61 -17.27
CA PRO A 177 3.34 58.74 -16.87
C PRO A 177 3.06 57.26 -17.15
N LEU A 178 1.81 56.80 -17.03
CA LEU A 178 1.43 55.42 -17.38
C LEU A 178 1.43 55.20 -18.90
N HIS A 179 1.05 56.21 -19.68
CA HIS A 179 1.15 56.14 -21.13
C HIS A 179 2.60 56.14 -21.61
N ASP A 180 3.46 56.93 -20.96
CA ASP A 180 4.89 56.94 -21.20
C ASP A 180 5.51 55.59 -20.81
N GLU A 181 5.10 55.00 -19.69
CA GLU A 181 5.56 53.67 -19.27
C GLU A 181 5.10 52.58 -20.25
N ILE A 182 3.84 52.59 -20.69
CA ILE A 182 3.34 51.71 -21.76
C ILE A 182 4.10 51.93 -23.07
N ALA A 183 4.44 53.17 -23.42
CA ALA A 183 5.22 53.48 -24.61
C ALA A 183 6.67 52.97 -24.49
N THR A 184 7.28 53.09 -23.31
CA THR A 184 8.60 52.50 -23.03
C THR A 184 8.56 50.98 -23.07
N LEU A 185 7.54 50.34 -22.50
CA LEU A 185 7.36 48.89 -22.55
C LEU A 185 7.11 48.39 -23.98
N LYS A 186 6.34 49.13 -24.79
CA LYS A 186 6.14 48.81 -26.21
C LYS A 186 7.43 48.95 -27.00
N ALA A 187 8.20 50.02 -26.78
CA ALA A 187 9.51 50.19 -27.40
C ALA A 187 10.49 49.10 -26.95
N GLN A 188 10.45 48.71 -25.68
CA GLN A 188 11.22 47.58 -25.15
C GLN A 188 10.85 46.28 -25.84
N LEU A 189 9.56 46.00 -26.04
CA LEU A 189 9.07 44.83 -26.78
C LEU A 189 9.48 44.85 -28.26
N GLU A 190 9.55 46.03 -28.87
CA GLU A 190 10.01 46.22 -30.25
C GLU A 190 11.55 46.09 -30.37
N THR A 191 12.29 46.32 -29.28
CA THR A 191 13.74 46.05 -29.18
C THR A 191 14.09 44.62 -28.73
N VAL A 192 13.14 43.84 -28.23
CA VAL A 192 13.35 42.39 -28.03
C VAL A 192 13.44 41.77 -29.42
N GLU A 193 14.68 41.50 -29.83
CA GLU A 193 15.07 40.95 -31.12
C GLU A 193 14.20 39.77 -31.57
N ASP A 194 13.99 39.71 -32.89
CA ASP A 194 13.30 38.68 -33.68
C ASP A 194 13.30 37.30 -32.98
N PRO A 195 12.14 36.70 -32.62
CA PRO A 195 12.07 35.44 -31.89
C PRO A 195 12.46 34.19 -32.72
N ALA A 196 12.74 34.36 -34.01
CA ALA A 196 13.07 33.31 -34.96
C ALA A 196 14.26 32.40 -34.54
N PRO A 197 15.45 32.91 -34.14
CA PRO A 197 16.59 32.09 -33.70
C PRO A 197 16.29 31.25 -32.45
N LEU A 198 15.55 31.78 -31.47
CA LEU A 198 15.16 31.02 -30.29
C LEU A 198 14.15 29.91 -30.65
N HIS A 199 13.25 30.18 -31.60
CA HIS A 199 12.34 29.16 -32.11
C HIS A 199 13.10 28.05 -32.88
N GLU A 200 14.11 28.41 -33.67
CA GLU A 200 14.99 27.44 -34.34
C GLU A 200 15.78 26.58 -33.33
N GLU A 201 16.28 27.19 -32.24
CA GLU A 201 16.97 26.45 -31.19
C GLU A 201 16.01 25.51 -30.43
N ILE A 202 14.80 25.97 -30.09
CA ILE A 202 13.78 25.13 -29.44
C ILE A 202 13.39 23.96 -30.34
N THR A 203 13.18 24.19 -31.64
CA THR A 203 12.84 23.10 -32.57
C THR A 203 13.97 22.09 -32.73
N ALA A 204 15.23 22.55 -32.75
CA ALA A 204 16.39 21.68 -32.75
C ALA A 204 16.52 20.86 -31.45
N LEU A 205 16.22 21.47 -30.29
CA LEU A 205 16.20 20.80 -29.00
C LEU A 205 15.06 19.77 -28.90
N CYS A 206 13.87 20.09 -29.41
CA CYS A 206 12.75 19.16 -29.51
C CYS A 206 13.11 17.94 -30.37
N ALA A 207 13.68 18.16 -31.57
CA ALA A 207 14.11 17.05 -32.43
C ALA A 207 15.19 16.18 -31.76
N ARG A 208 16.10 16.79 -30.99
CA ARG A 208 17.12 16.06 -30.21
C ARG A 208 16.50 15.28 -29.04
N ALA A 209 15.46 15.80 -28.41
CA ALA A 209 14.73 15.10 -27.36
C ALA A 209 13.98 13.88 -27.93
N GLU A 210 13.28 14.05 -29.05
CA GLU A 210 12.59 12.96 -29.76
C GLU A 210 13.56 11.84 -30.17
N ALA A 211 14.74 12.21 -30.71
CA ALA A 211 15.77 11.23 -31.06
C ALA A 211 16.26 10.44 -29.84
N ARG A 212 16.46 11.11 -28.69
CA ARG A 212 16.85 10.46 -27.43
C ARG A 212 15.75 9.55 -26.88
N GLU A 213 14.49 9.93 -27.01
CA GLU A 213 13.35 9.10 -26.61
C GLU A 213 13.26 7.85 -27.49
N ALA A 214 13.51 7.97 -28.80
CA ALA A 214 13.58 6.83 -29.70
C ALA A 214 14.74 5.88 -29.36
N GLU A 215 15.94 6.42 -29.07
CA GLU A 215 17.09 5.63 -28.60
C GLU A 215 16.78 4.93 -27.26
N ALA A 216 16.14 5.63 -26.32
CA ALA A 216 15.71 5.04 -25.05
C ALA A 216 14.66 3.94 -25.24
N GLY A 217 13.74 4.10 -26.21
CA GLY A 217 12.79 3.07 -26.61
C GLY A 217 13.49 1.82 -27.14
N ALA A 218 14.41 1.98 -28.10
CA ALA A 218 15.18 0.87 -28.67
C ALA A 218 16.00 0.13 -27.60
N LEU A 219 16.64 0.84 -26.67
CA LEU A 219 17.38 0.23 -25.57
C LEU A 219 16.46 -0.53 -24.59
N ARG A 220 15.23 -0.06 -24.36
CA ARG A 220 14.24 -0.79 -23.54
C ARG A 220 13.83 -2.09 -24.23
N ASP A 221 13.58 -2.06 -25.54
CA ASP A 221 13.24 -3.25 -26.32
C ASP A 221 14.39 -4.28 -26.32
N GLU A 222 15.64 -3.81 -26.43
CA GLU A 222 16.83 -4.66 -26.30
C GLU A 222 16.96 -5.26 -24.88
N LEU A 223 16.69 -4.49 -23.84
CA LEU A 223 16.68 -4.98 -22.46
C LEU A 223 15.57 -6.01 -22.22
N GLU A 224 14.38 -5.82 -22.77
CA GLU A 224 13.30 -6.80 -22.71
C GLU A 224 13.68 -8.08 -23.47
N ALA A 225 14.27 -7.97 -24.66
CA ALA A 225 14.75 -9.12 -25.43
C ALA A 225 15.85 -9.89 -24.70
N THR A 226 16.79 -9.21 -24.04
CA THR A 226 17.84 -9.86 -23.24
C THR A 226 17.30 -10.50 -21.97
N ARG A 227 16.34 -9.88 -21.29
CA ARG A 227 15.63 -10.48 -20.15
C ARG A 227 14.87 -11.73 -20.56
N ALA A 228 14.18 -11.72 -21.70
CA ALA A 228 13.50 -12.90 -22.23
C ALA A 228 14.49 -14.05 -22.51
N ARG A 229 15.64 -13.75 -23.12
CA ARG A 229 16.71 -14.75 -23.32
C ARG A 229 17.26 -15.31 -22.01
N LEU A 230 17.35 -14.49 -20.96
CA LEU A 230 17.81 -14.93 -19.64
C LEU A 230 16.75 -15.82 -18.95
N ALA A 231 15.46 -15.47 -19.04
CA ALA A 231 14.38 -16.32 -18.57
C ALA A 231 14.37 -17.68 -19.29
N ASP A 232 14.68 -17.71 -20.60
CA ASP A 232 14.86 -18.97 -21.34
C ASP A 232 16.04 -19.80 -20.79
N THR A 233 17.12 -19.15 -20.33
CA THR A 233 18.23 -19.89 -19.69
C THR A 233 17.86 -20.46 -18.33
N GLU A 234 17.09 -19.75 -17.51
CA GLU A 234 16.56 -20.27 -16.23
C GLU A 234 15.66 -21.48 -16.49
N ARG A 235 14.79 -21.41 -17.50
CA ARG A 235 13.96 -22.54 -17.93
C ARG A 235 14.78 -23.75 -18.38
N LEU A 236 15.95 -23.54 -18.99
CA LEU A 236 16.87 -24.63 -19.32
C LEU A 236 17.49 -25.28 -18.08
N GLU A 237 17.73 -24.52 -17.01
CA GLU A 237 18.20 -25.06 -15.73
C GLU A 237 17.13 -25.95 -15.08
N ASP A 238 15.87 -25.50 -15.07
CA ASP A 238 14.73 -26.29 -14.58
C ASP A 238 14.59 -27.60 -15.38
N LEU A 239 14.61 -27.51 -16.72
CA LEU A 239 14.52 -28.68 -17.58
C LEU A 239 15.69 -29.65 -17.37
N ASN A 240 16.89 -29.13 -17.10
CA ASN A 240 18.05 -29.96 -16.79
C ASN A 240 17.89 -30.65 -15.43
N ALA A 241 17.37 -29.97 -14.41
CA ALA A 241 17.07 -30.56 -13.11
C ALA A 241 16.03 -31.69 -13.23
N GLU A 242 14.96 -31.48 -14.01
CA GLU A 242 13.97 -32.51 -14.33
C GLU A 242 14.62 -33.72 -15.04
N LEU A 243 15.49 -33.47 -16.02
CA LEU A 243 16.21 -34.55 -16.71
C LEU A 243 17.16 -35.31 -15.78
N GLU A 244 17.82 -34.65 -14.85
CA GLU A 244 18.66 -35.31 -13.83
C GLU A 244 17.84 -36.18 -12.89
N MET A 245 16.69 -35.68 -12.43
CA MET A 245 15.72 -36.44 -11.63
C MET A 245 15.24 -37.70 -12.38
N LEU A 246 14.78 -37.56 -13.62
CA LEU A 246 14.34 -38.68 -14.45
C LEU A 246 15.47 -39.69 -14.72
N ARG A 247 16.72 -39.22 -14.86
CA ARG A 247 17.89 -40.10 -14.99
C ARG A 247 18.15 -40.88 -13.70
N ALA A 248 18.05 -40.22 -12.54
CA ALA A 248 18.21 -40.88 -11.24
C ALA A 248 17.13 -41.93 -10.99
N GLU A 249 15.88 -41.63 -11.32
CA GLU A 249 14.77 -42.59 -11.26
C GLU A 249 15.02 -43.81 -12.17
N ARG A 250 15.44 -43.59 -13.42
CA ARG A 250 15.76 -44.69 -14.34
C ARG A 250 16.93 -45.55 -13.85
N LEU A 251 17.91 -44.95 -13.19
CA LEU A 251 19.05 -45.67 -12.62
C LEU A 251 18.60 -46.54 -11.44
N SER A 252 17.80 -45.97 -10.53
CA SER A 252 17.18 -46.69 -9.40
C SER A 252 16.31 -47.86 -9.88
N HIS A 253 15.48 -47.64 -10.92
CA HIS A 253 14.71 -48.71 -11.55
C HIS A 253 15.59 -49.79 -12.18
N GLY A 254 16.70 -49.41 -12.82
CA GLY A 254 17.68 -50.35 -13.35
C GLY A 254 18.28 -51.23 -12.25
N GLU A 255 18.69 -50.64 -11.14
CA GLU A 255 19.22 -51.37 -9.97
C GLU A 255 18.19 -52.33 -9.38
N ALA A 256 16.94 -51.89 -9.20
CA ALA A 256 15.85 -52.75 -8.72
C ALA A 256 15.60 -53.96 -9.64
N MET A 257 15.62 -53.76 -10.96
CA MET A 257 15.47 -54.84 -11.94
C MET A 257 16.64 -55.82 -11.89
N THR A 258 17.88 -55.33 -11.79
CA THR A 258 19.04 -56.23 -11.65
C THR A 258 18.97 -57.06 -10.37
N ARG A 259 18.46 -56.50 -9.28
CA ARG A 259 18.25 -57.24 -8.02
C ARG A 259 17.20 -58.32 -8.17
N LEU A 260 16.05 -58.01 -8.77
CA LEU A 260 14.99 -58.99 -9.05
C LEU A 260 15.50 -60.13 -9.95
N ASP A 261 16.26 -59.81 -11.00
CA ASP A 261 16.87 -60.83 -11.87
C ASP A 261 17.79 -61.77 -11.10
N MET A 262 18.62 -61.24 -10.19
CA MET A 262 19.50 -62.05 -9.35
C MET A 262 18.71 -62.97 -8.40
N ASP A 263 17.62 -62.48 -7.82
CA ASP A 263 16.78 -63.28 -6.92
C ASP A 263 15.98 -64.36 -7.69
N LEU A 264 15.48 -64.06 -8.89
CA LEU A 264 14.87 -65.05 -9.78
C LEU A 264 15.86 -66.14 -10.23
N GLN A 265 17.11 -65.76 -10.52
CA GLN A 265 18.17 -66.74 -10.83
C GLN A 265 18.46 -67.65 -9.63
N ARG A 266 18.52 -67.10 -8.41
CA ARG A 266 18.67 -67.88 -7.18
C ARG A 266 17.51 -68.83 -6.96
N LEU A 267 16.27 -68.38 -7.17
CA LEU A 267 15.08 -69.21 -7.07
C LEU A 267 15.11 -70.37 -8.07
N ARG A 268 15.48 -70.11 -9.33
CA ARG A 268 15.63 -71.16 -10.35
C ARG A 268 16.68 -72.19 -9.95
N LYS A 269 17.84 -71.75 -9.45
CA LYS A 269 18.92 -72.63 -9.01
C LYS A 269 18.50 -73.48 -7.80
N ALA A 270 17.95 -72.87 -6.76
CA ALA A 270 17.47 -73.59 -5.58
C ALA A 270 16.35 -74.58 -5.92
N SER A 271 15.45 -74.21 -6.83
CA SER A 271 14.40 -75.10 -7.33
C SER A 271 14.95 -76.27 -8.16
N ALA A 272 16.03 -76.07 -8.92
CA ALA A 272 16.70 -77.15 -9.66
C ALA A 272 17.38 -78.13 -8.69
N GLN A 273 18.12 -77.61 -7.71
CA GLN A 273 18.77 -78.41 -6.67
C GLN A 273 17.75 -79.21 -5.86
N LEU A 274 16.62 -78.60 -5.49
CA LEU A 274 15.52 -79.30 -4.84
C LEU A 274 15.00 -80.49 -5.65
N ARG A 275 14.81 -80.32 -6.96
CA ARG A 275 14.33 -81.39 -7.84
C ARG A 275 15.34 -82.53 -7.92
N GLU A 276 16.62 -82.19 -8.07
CA GLU A 276 17.73 -83.15 -8.11
C GLU A 276 17.81 -83.96 -6.81
N VAL A 277 17.76 -83.31 -5.64
CA VAL A 277 17.78 -84.02 -4.35
C VAL A 277 16.53 -84.85 -4.13
N ASN A 278 15.35 -84.38 -4.56
CA ASN A 278 14.12 -85.18 -4.51
C ASN A 278 14.18 -86.42 -5.42
N GLU A 279 14.83 -86.32 -6.58
CA GLU A 279 15.05 -87.46 -7.48
C GLU A 279 16.00 -88.48 -6.83
N ALA A 280 17.14 -88.03 -6.29
CA ALA A 280 18.07 -88.88 -5.56
C ALA A 280 17.43 -89.56 -4.34
N LEU A 281 16.59 -88.85 -3.58
CA LEU A 281 15.82 -89.41 -2.46
C LEU A 281 14.83 -90.48 -2.93
N ARG A 282 14.18 -90.28 -4.08
CA ARG A 282 13.26 -91.28 -4.66
C ARG A 282 14.00 -92.53 -5.13
N GLU A 283 15.17 -92.36 -5.75
CA GLU A 283 16.03 -93.48 -6.18
C GLU A 283 16.56 -94.28 -4.98
N ALA A 284 17.07 -93.59 -3.94
CA ALA A 284 17.54 -94.21 -2.72
C ALA A 284 16.43 -94.98 -1.99
N ASN A 285 15.24 -94.37 -1.89
CA ASN A 285 14.05 -95.03 -1.34
C ASN A 285 13.61 -96.25 -2.17
N ALA A 286 13.65 -96.17 -3.51
CA ALA A 286 13.33 -97.30 -4.39
C ALA A 286 14.34 -98.45 -4.26
N ALA A 287 15.61 -98.14 -3.99
CA ALA A 287 16.65 -99.12 -3.69
C ALA A 287 16.57 -99.68 -2.25
N GLY A 288 15.68 -99.15 -1.40
CA GLY A 288 15.57 -99.53 0.02
C GLY A 288 16.74 -99.04 0.89
N LEU A 289 17.54 -98.09 0.38
CA LEU A 289 18.68 -97.50 1.06
C LEU A 289 18.23 -96.18 1.69
N ALA A 290 17.92 -96.20 3.00
CA ALA A 290 17.71 -94.97 3.75
C ALA A 290 19.08 -94.32 4.04
N ASP A 291 19.40 -93.23 3.36
CA ASP A 291 20.61 -92.43 3.60
C ASP A 291 20.25 -91.15 4.39
N PRO A 292 20.62 -91.06 5.69
CA PRO A 292 20.40 -89.86 6.50
C PRO A 292 21.00 -88.59 5.88
N GLY A 293 22.15 -88.70 5.18
CA GLY A 293 22.81 -87.55 4.57
C GLY A 293 22.03 -86.95 3.39
N LEU A 294 21.32 -87.79 2.63
CA LEU A 294 20.41 -87.31 1.57
C LEU A 294 19.16 -86.65 2.13
N ILE A 295 18.69 -87.09 3.30
CA ILE A 295 17.56 -86.46 3.98
C ILE A 295 17.96 -85.07 4.48
N ASP A 296 19.12 -84.96 5.13
CA ASP A 296 19.65 -83.68 5.61
C ASP A 296 19.89 -82.71 4.44
N SER A 297 20.43 -83.18 3.32
CA SER A 297 20.62 -82.36 2.12
C SER A 297 19.30 -81.95 1.47
N GLY A 298 18.27 -82.81 1.50
CA GLY A 298 16.92 -82.49 1.04
C GLY A 298 16.27 -81.40 1.88
N LEU A 299 16.34 -81.52 3.20
CA LEU A 299 15.84 -80.49 4.12
C LEU A 299 16.58 -79.17 3.93
N GLN A 300 17.90 -79.20 3.73
CA GLN A 300 18.67 -78.00 3.45
C GLN A 300 18.24 -77.35 2.12
N ALA A 301 18.10 -78.14 1.06
CA ALA A 301 17.64 -77.65 -0.24
C ALA A 301 16.21 -77.07 -0.17
N GLU A 302 15.32 -77.65 0.65
CA GLU A 302 13.97 -77.14 0.88
C GLU A 302 13.99 -75.79 1.61
N LEU A 303 14.81 -75.66 2.66
CA LEU A 303 15.00 -74.39 3.34
C LEU A 303 15.60 -73.32 2.42
N GLU A 304 16.57 -73.68 1.57
CA GLU A 304 17.17 -72.77 0.60
C GLU A 304 16.17 -72.31 -0.46
N ALA A 305 15.32 -73.20 -0.96
CA ALA A 305 14.27 -72.85 -1.91
C ALA A 305 13.17 -71.99 -1.27
N LEU A 306 12.72 -72.30 -0.06
CA LEU A 306 11.74 -71.48 0.67
C LEU A 306 12.29 -70.08 0.95
N ARG A 307 13.57 -69.97 1.29
CA ARG A 307 14.25 -68.67 1.43
C ARG A 307 14.32 -67.92 0.10
N ALA A 308 14.62 -68.60 -0.99
CA ALA A 308 14.68 -68.00 -2.32
C ALA A 308 13.30 -67.51 -2.80
N VAL A 309 12.22 -68.27 -2.55
CA VAL A 309 10.84 -67.86 -2.84
C VAL A 309 10.52 -66.59 -2.07
N ARG A 310 10.71 -66.59 -0.74
CA ARG A 310 10.43 -65.41 0.09
C ARG A 310 11.25 -64.18 -0.31
N ALA A 311 12.52 -64.37 -0.68
CA ALA A 311 13.36 -63.27 -1.14
C ALA A 311 12.85 -62.67 -2.48
N THR A 312 12.41 -63.54 -3.40
CA THR A 312 11.81 -63.12 -4.67
C THR A 312 10.50 -62.37 -4.44
N ASP A 313 9.58 -62.92 -3.63
CA ASP A 313 8.31 -62.28 -3.29
C ASP A 313 8.53 -60.90 -2.64
N ALA A 314 9.50 -60.78 -1.74
CA ALA A 314 9.85 -59.52 -1.11
C ALA A 314 10.45 -58.51 -2.10
N ALA A 315 11.28 -58.96 -3.04
CA ALA A 315 11.86 -58.12 -4.09
C ALA A 315 10.78 -57.63 -5.07
N GLU A 316 9.85 -58.50 -5.47
CA GLU A 316 8.70 -58.15 -6.31
C GLU A 316 7.78 -57.13 -5.62
N ALA A 317 7.44 -57.37 -4.34
CA ALA A 317 6.62 -56.44 -3.56
C ALA A 317 7.30 -55.07 -3.42
N GLN A 318 8.61 -55.04 -3.13
CA GLN A 318 9.36 -53.78 -3.04
C GLN A 318 9.41 -53.04 -4.38
N ALA A 319 9.59 -53.76 -5.50
CA ALA A 319 9.58 -53.17 -6.83
C ALA A 319 8.22 -52.55 -7.17
N VAL A 320 7.12 -53.24 -6.83
CA VAL A 320 5.76 -52.71 -6.99
C VAL A 320 5.53 -51.49 -6.11
N LEU A 321 5.88 -51.55 -4.82
CA LEU A 321 5.73 -50.43 -3.89
C LEU A 321 6.50 -49.20 -4.37
N SER A 322 7.76 -49.36 -4.79
CA SER A 322 8.58 -48.25 -5.29
C SER A 322 7.97 -47.55 -6.52
N ARG A 323 7.15 -48.25 -7.30
CA ARG A 323 6.45 -47.70 -8.46
C ARG A 323 5.10 -47.06 -8.11
N LEU A 324 4.43 -47.56 -7.07
CA LEU A 324 3.15 -47.02 -6.61
C LEU A 324 3.31 -45.81 -5.68
N GLU A 325 4.38 -45.76 -4.90
CA GLU A 325 4.68 -44.68 -3.96
C GLU A 325 4.62 -43.26 -4.57
N PRO A 326 5.25 -42.98 -5.73
CA PRO A 326 5.13 -41.66 -6.36
C PRO A 326 3.71 -41.35 -6.87
N LEU A 327 2.96 -42.36 -7.34
CA LEU A 327 1.58 -42.19 -7.80
C LEU A 327 0.61 -41.91 -6.64
N LEU A 328 0.85 -42.54 -5.50
CA LEU A 328 0.10 -42.29 -4.27
C LEU A 328 0.43 -40.91 -3.70
N ALA A 329 1.70 -40.49 -3.72
CA ALA A 329 2.09 -39.15 -3.29
C ALA A 329 1.40 -38.06 -4.14
N GLN A 330 1.29 -38.28 -5.46
CA GLN A 330 0.56 -37.37 -6.37
C GLN A 330 -0.95 -37.34 -6.10
N ALA A 331 -1.57 -38.47 -5.76
CA ALA A 331 -2.99 -38.54 -5.45
C ALA A 331 -3.37 -37.97 -4.07
N ASN A 332 -2.40 -37.76 -3.18
CA ASN A 332 -2.60 -37.24 -1.83
C ASN A 332 -2.26 -35.73 -1.71
N LEU A 333 -1.98 -35.04 -2.83
CA LEU A 333 -2.03 -33.57 -2.82
C LEU A 333 -3.49 -33.16 -2.58
N PRO A 334 -3.76 -32.18 -1.70
CA PRO A 334 -5.11 -31.75 -1.37
C PRO A 334 -5.78 -31.13 -2.60
N GLU A 335 -6.47 -31.95 -3.39
CA GLU A 335 -7.53 -31.50 -4.28
C GLU A 335 -8.72 -31.07 -3.40
N GLY A 336 -8.80 -29.79 -3.04
CA GLY A 336 -10.07 -29.21 -2.55
C GLY A 336 -10.03 -28.35 -1.29
N GLU A 337 -9.10 -27.41 -1.16
CA GLU A 337 -9.35 -26.18 -0.38
C GLU A 337 -9.01 -24.99 -1.26
N ASP A 338 -9.99 -24.53 -2.06
CA ASP A 338 -10.12 -23.16 -2.59
C ASP A 338 -11.49 -23.09 -3.30
N GLU A 339 -12.57 -22.92 -2.51
CA GLU A 339 -13.81 -22.25 -2.94
C GLU A 339 -13.84 -20.83 -2.36
#